data_AF-A0A971V0V7-F1
#
_entry.id   AF-A0A971V0V7-F1
#
_cell.length_a   1.000
_cell.length_b   1.000
_cell.length_c   1.000
_cell.angle_alpha   90.00
_cell.angle_beta   90.00
_cell.angle_gamma   90.00
#
_symmetry.space_group_name_H-M   'P 1'
#
loop_
_entity.id
_entity.type
_entity.pdbx_description
1 polymer ?
#
loop_
_entity_poly.entity_id
_entity_poly.type
_entity_poly.pdbx_seq_one_letter_code
_entity_poly.pdbx_strand_id
1 'polypeptide(L)'
;MEKSREPKILGTGCQMWGEYTPNTTRLYYQIFPRIAAYAECGWTKAADKDYLDFSQRVKNTERRWRKLGYFNQQPSFSKQDDTFTLWQLPSQINTIGNSYVIRTDNNKVIVMDGGVKEEENYLRGFLAALGNVVDCWFVTHPHPDHIGALTQILENPKGITIREICQSTFSDDLLDMEPDYKEQAITYYKAFKKSGVKNKEATPGMVLNFGNTSMKILGIKNEEIRENPYNNSSVVIRASDPVKSVLFLADTGKEAGDKLLNGLFKDELDCDYIQMSHHGQQGVSMDFYRTVKFHACLWPTPTWVYNNDTGNGFNTGHLKTMETRETIKELNITEQYFSFDGVTKIE
;
A
#
# COMPACT_ATOMS: atom_id res chain seq x y z
N MET A 1 -4.40 -30.22 -44.01
CA MET A 1 -4.12 -31.66 -43.75
C MET A 1 -5.22 -32.48 -44.40
N GLU A 2 -4.96 -33.70 -44.86
CA GLU A 2 -6.03 -34.59 -45.34
C GLU A 2 -7.00 -34.90 -44.18
N LYS A 3 -8.32 -34.74 -44.39
CA LYS A 3 -9.35 -34.99 -43.37
C LYS A 3 -9.25 -36.39 -42.74
N SER A 4 -8.77 -37.37 -43.50
CA SER A 4 -8.55 -38.75 -43.04
C SER A 4 -7.51 -38.90 -41.92
N ARG A 5 -6.68 -37.88 -41.69
CA ARG A 5 -5.62 -37.90 -40.67
C ARG A 5 -5.99 -37.17 -39.38
N GLU A 6 -7.06 -36.38 -39.36
CA GLU A 6 -7.49 -35.62 -38.17
C GLU A 6 -7.73 -36.50 -36.93
N PRO A 7 -8.39 -37.68 -37.02
CA PRO A 7 -8.61 -38.54 -35.86
C PRO A 7 -7.33 -39.14 -35.26
N LYS A 8 -6.19 -39.03 -35.97
CA LYS A 8 -4.90 -39.56 -35.53
C LYS A 8 -4.10 -38.54 -34.72
N ILE A 9 -4.58 -37.29 -34.57
CA ILE A 9 -3.92 -36.25 -33.77
C ILE A 9 -4.37 -36.37 -32.32
N LEU A 10 -3.42 -36.66 -31.42
CA LEU A 10 -3.69 -36.77 -29.98
C LEU A 10 -3.56 -35.44 -29.22
N GLY A 11 -2.91 -34.44 -29.82
CA GLY A 11 -2.70 -33.13 -29.20
C GLY A 11 -1.62 -32.34 -29.91
N THR A 12 -1.18 -31.25 -29.28
CA THR A 12 -0.06 -30.43 -29.75
C THR A 12 1.14 -30.56 -28.80
N GLY A 13 2.34 -30.30 -29.30
CA GLY A 13 3.56 -30.32 -28.49
C GLY A 13 4.33 -29.01 -28.66
N CYS A 14 4.78 -28.42 -27.55
CA CYS A 14 5.63 -27.23 -27.57
C CYS A 14 7.10 -27.65 -27.70
N GLN A 15 7.56 -27.91 -28.93
CA GLN A 15 8.91 -28.38 -29.20
C GLN A 15 9.95 -27.24 -29.04
N MET A 16 11.12 -27.57 -28.48
CA MET A 16 12.23 -26.64 -28.29
C MET A 16 13.54 -27.28 -28.75
N TRP A 17 14.26 -26.60 -29.64
CA TRP A 17 15.58 -27.02 -30.12
C TRP A 17 16.69 -26.38 -29.28
N GLY A 18 17.52 -27.20 -28.63
CA GLY A 18 18.44 -26.76 -27.56
C GLY A 18 19.88 -26.45 -27.98
N GLU A 19 20.20 -26.47 -29.27
CA GLU A 19 21.59 -26.39 -29.78
C GLU A 19 22.35 -25.11 -29.35
N TYR A 20 21.63 -24.02 -29.03
CA TYR A 20 22.17 -22.77 -28.48
C TYR A 20 21.38 -22.28 -27.24
N THR A 21 21.10 -23.19 -26.30
CA THR A 21 20.37 -22.88 -25.05
C THR A 21 21.26 -23.21 -23.83
N PRO A 22 22.30 -22.39 -23.56
CA PRO A 22 23.39 -22.75 -22.64
C PRO A 22 23.02 -22.68 -21.16
N ASN A 23 21.88 -22.07 -20.80
CA ASN A 23 21.46 -21.91 -19.42
C ASN A 23 19.93 -21.95 -19.28
N THR A 24 19.46 -22.15 -18.05
CA THR A 24 18.04 -22.22 -17.68
C THR A 24 17.29 -20.93 -17.99
N THR A 25 17.94 -19.76 -17.85
CA THR A 25 17.35 -18.47 -18.25
C THR A 25 16.96 -18.45 -19.72
N ARG A 26 17.87 -18.87 -20.62
CA ARG A 26 17.63 -18.93 -22.07
C ARG A 26 16.56 -19.97 -22.40
N LEU A 27 16.59 -21.12 -21.72
CA LEU A 27 15.56 -22.15 -21.84
C LEU A 27 14.18 -21.59 -21.50
N TYR A 28 14.07 -20.89 -20.37
CA TYR A 28 12.80 -20.35 -19.91
C TYR A 28 12.29 -19.22 -20.80
N TYR A 29 13.19 -18.35 -21.25
CA TYR A 29 12.88 -17.31 -22.24
C TYR A 29 12.27 -17.89 -23.52
N GLN A 30 12.85 -19.00 -23.97
CA GLN A 30 12.41 -19.67 -25.16
C GLN A 30 11.11 -20.45 -24.93
N ILE A 31 10.94 -21.16 -23.81
CA ILE A 31 9.82 -22.13 -23.66
C ILE A 31 8.54 -21.49 -23.17
N PHE A 32 8.58 -20.73 -22.08
CA PHE A 32 7.34 -20.40 -21.36
C PHE A 32 6.38 -19.51 -22.14
N PRO A 33 6.76 -18.42 -22.84
CA PRO A 33 5.79 -17.69 -23.65
C PRO A 33 5.17 -18.56 -24.75
N ARG A 34 5.94 -19.50 -25.32
CA ARG A 34 5.42 -20.47 -26.31
C ARG A 34 4.49 -21.50 -25.68
N ILE A 35 4.71 -21.93 -24.44
CA ILE A 35 3.84 -22.93 -23.80
C ILE A 35 2.42 -22.40 -23.62
N ALA A 36 2.25 -21.13 -23.27
CA ALA A 36 0.94 -20.48 -23.20
C ALA A 36 0.28 -20.39 -24.58
N ALA A 37 1.03 -19.98 -25.61
CA ALA A 37 0.50 -19.90 -26.97
C ALA A 37 0.10 -21.27 -27.54
N TYR A 38 0.87 -22.33 -27.26
CA TYR A 38 0.55 -23.70 -27.68
C TYR A 38 -0.67 -24.27 -26.94
N ALA A 39 -0.80 -23.96 -25.64
CA ALA A 39 -1.99 -24.31 -24.87
C ALA A 39 -3.23 -23.61 -25.45
N GLU A 40 -3.16 -22.31 -25.74
CA GLU A 40 -4.26 -21.59 -26.40
C GLU A 40 -4.60 -22.20 -27.77
N CYS A 41 -3.59 -22.53 -28.57
CA CYS A 41 -3.80 -23.05 -29.91
C CYS A 41 -4.43 -24.45 -29.92
N GLY A 42 -4.05 -25.31 -28.98
CA GLY A 42 -4.47 -26.72 -28.94
C GLY A 42 -5.74 -26.99 -28.12
N TRP A 43 -6.09 -26.14 -27.15
CA TRP A 43 -7.18 -26.39 -26.20
C TRP A 43 -8.34 -25.39 -26.32
N THR A 44 -8.17 -24.26 -27.01
CA THR A 44 -9.27 -23.34 -27.35
C THR A 44 -9.85 -23.69 -28.71
N LYS A 45 -11.18 -23.85 -28.80
CA LYS A 45 -11.87 -24.06 -30.09
C LYS A 45 -11.66 -22.86 -31.00
N ALA A 46 -11.58 -23.09 -32.31
CA ALA A 46 -11.29 -22.02 -33.26
C ALA A 46 -12.27 -20.84 -33.19
N ALA A 47 -13.55 -21.08 -32.89
CA ALA A 47 -14.57 -20.04 -32.74
C ALA A 47 -14.40 -19.16 -31.49
N ASP A 48 -13.68 -19.65 -30.49
CA ASP A 48 -13.49 -19.00 -29.19
C ASP A 48 -12.11 -18.29 -29.09
N LYS A 49 -11.30 -18.33 -30.16
CA LYS A 49 -9.97 -17.72 -30.17
C LYS A 49 -10.07 -16.21 -30.33
N ASP A 50 -9.67 -15.49 -29.28
CA ASP A 50 -9.51 -14.04 -29.28
C ASP A 50 -8.08 -13.69 -28.85
N TYR A 51 -7.36 -13.00 -29.73
CA TYR A 51 -5.97 -12.62 -29.49
C TYR A 51 -5.81 -11.59 -28.36
N LEU A 52 -6.74 -10.64 -28.24
CA LEU A 52 -6.71 -9.61 -27.21
C LEU A 52 -7.00 -10.22 -25.83
N ASP A 53 -7.99 -11.10 -25.75
CA ASP A 53 -8.29 -11.87 -24.54
C ASP A 53 -7.10 -12.77 -24.14
N PHE A 54 -6.54 -13.53 -25.08
CA PHE A 54 -5.35 -14.34 -24.83
C PHE A 54 -4.19 -13.49 -24.31
N SER A 55 -3.94 -12.33 -24.94
CA SER A 55 -2.89 -11.41 -24.53
C SER A 55 -3.12 -10.83 -23.13
N GLN A 56 -4.37 -10.71 -22.66
CA GLN A 56 -4.67 -10.33 -21.28
C GLN A 56 -4.44 -11.50 -20.32
N ARG A 57 -4.96 -12.69 -20.63
CA ARG A 57 -4.83 -13.89 -19.78
C ARG A 57 -3.37 -14.34 -19.62
N VAL A 58 -2.55 -14.20 -20.66
CA VAL A 58 -1.14 -14.61 -20.61
C VAL A 58 -0.33 -13.75 -19.64
N LYS A 59 -0.71 -12.48 -19.41
CA LYS A 59 -0.05 -11.62 -18.39
C LYS A 59 -0.16 -12.24 -16.99
N ASN A 60 -1.32 -12.78 -16.62
CA ASN A 60 -1.52 -13.43 -15.32
C ASN A 60 -0.63 -14.68 -15.19
N THR A 61 -0.45 -15.40 -16.29
CA THR A 61 0.40 -16.58 -16.37
C THR A 61 1.88 -16.21 -16.27
N GLU A 62 2.30 -15.14 -16.96
CA GLU A 62 3.63 -14.55 -16.84
C GLU A 62 3.94 -14.18 -15.39
N ARG A 63 3.00 -13.52 -14.67
CA ARG A 63 3.17 -13.19 -13.24
C ARG A 63 3.46 -14.40 -12.37
N ARG A 64 2.73 -15.51 -12.58
CA ARG A 64 2.99 -16.78 -11.86
C ARG A 64 4.38 -17.32 -12.16
N TRP A 65 4.80 -17.27 -13.42
CA TRP A 65 6.13 -17.70 -13.83
C TRP A 65 7.25 -16.83 -13.27
N ARG A 66 7.03 -15.52 -13.09
CA ARG A 66 7.96 -14.63 -12.39
C ARG A 66 8.13 -15.03 -10.93
N LYS A 67 7.03 -15.23 -10.20
CA LYS A 67 7.05 -15.70 -8.80
C LYS A 67 7.76 -17.04 -8.62
N LEU A 68 7.60 -17.95 -9.60
CA LEU A 68 8.26 -19.27 -9.60
C LEU A 68 9.72 -19.24 -10.09
N GLY A 69 10.26 -18.06 -10.44
CA GLY A 69 11.64 -17.91 -10.91
C GLY A 69 11.89 -18.37 -12.35
N TYR A 70 10.84 -18.59 -13.15
CA TYR A 70 10.95 -18.93 -14.56
C TYR A 70 11.12 -17.69 -15.46
N PHE A 71 10.56 -16.55 -15.06
CA PHE A 71 10.67 -15.27 -15.78
C PHE A 71 11.45 -14.21 -14.98
N ASN A 72 12.78 -14.32 -14.93
CA ASN A 72 13.64 -13.51 -14.08
C ASN A 72 14.61 -12.58 -14.85
N GLN A 73 14.88 -12.83 -16.13
CA GLN A 73 15.77 -11.97 -16.96
C GLN A 73 15.21 -11.72 -18.37
N GLN A 74 13.96 -12.08 -18.62
CA GLN A 74 13.28 -11.89 -19.91
C GLN A 74 12.59 -10.52 -20.00
N PRO A 75 12.51 -9.94 -21.22
CA PRO A 75 11.60 -8.84 -21.50
C PRO A 75 10.18 -9.20 -21.03
N SER A 76 9.56 -8.29 -20.30
CA SER A 76 8.21 -8.48 -19.80
C SER A 76 7.19 -8.23 -20.88
N PHE A 77 6.20 -9.13 -21.05
CA PHE A 77 5.11 -8.93 -22.01
C PHE A 77 4.00 -8.08 -21.39
N SER A 78 3.77 -8.21 -20.08
CA SER A 78 3.18 -7.13 -19.30
C SER A 78 4.25 -6.07 -19.09
N LYS A 79 4.10 -4.90 -19.68
CA LYS A 79 4.72 -3.69 -19.12
C LYS A 79 4.43 -3.68 -17.61
N GLN A 80 5.35 -3.21 -16.78
CA GLN A 80 5.22 -3.09 -15.32
C GLN A 80 4.15 -2.02 -14.95
N ASP A 81 3.06 -1.96 -15.72
CA ASP A 81 2.07 -0.90 -15.87
C ASP A 81 0.68 -1.42 -15.50
N ASP A 82 0.55 -2.51 -14.74
CA ASP A 82 -0.74 -3.01 -14.21
C ASP A 82 -0.73 -3.01 -12.66
N THR A 83 0.31 -2.44 -12.04
CA THR A 83 0.43 -2.38 -10.58
C THR A 83 1.04 -1.06 -10.12
N PHE A 84 0.69 -0.62 -8.91
CA PHE A 84 1.27 0.58 -8.33
C PHE A 84 2.63 0.29 -7.68
N THR A 85 3.54 1.27 -7.73
CA THR A 85 4.72 1.27 -6.86
C THR A 85 4.36 1.95 -5.54
N LEU A 86 4.67 1.33 -4.40
CA LEU A 86 4.56 1.93 -3.08
C LEU A 86 5.96 2.18 -2.52
N TRP A 87 6.18 3.37 -1.99
CA TRP A 87 7.33 3.71 -1.18
C TRP A 87 6.90 4.01 0.25
N GLN A 88 7.47 3.28 1.20
CA GLN A 88 7.49 3.71 2.60
C GLN A 88 8.70 4.61 2.78
N LEU A 89 8.45 5.87 3.11
CA LEU A 89 9.55 6.81 3.30
C LEU A 89 10.25 6.53 4.63
N PRO A 90 11.59 6.67 4.68
CA PRO A 90 12.32 6.45 5.91
C PRO A 90 12.14 7.61 6.89
N SER A 91 12.17 7.29 8.18
CA SER A 91 12.36 8.33 9.20
C SER A 91 13.77 8.89 9.06
N GLN A 92 13.88 10.21 8.84
CA GLN A 92 15.14 10.93 8.68
C GLN A 92 15.75 11.32 10.02
N ILE A 93 14.90 11.51 11.04
CA ILE A 93 15.33 11.98 12.37
C ILE A 93 15.05 10.95 13.48
N ASN A 94 14.76 9.70 13.09
CA ASN A 94 14.47 8.60 14.01
C ASN A 94 13.33 8.92 14.99
N THR A 95 12.25 9.52 14.46
CA THR A 95 11.05 9.88 15.20
C THR A 95 9.83 9.13 14.68
N ILE A 96 8.77 9.15 15.48
CA ILE A 96 7.45 8.68 15.06
C ILE A 96 6.98 9.52 13.87
N GLY A 97 6.47 8.85 12.83
CA GLY A 97 5.87 9.50 11.68
C GLY A 97 5.35 8.50 10.65
N ASN A 98 4.34 8.92 9.89
CA ASN A 98 3.71 8.11 8.87
C ASN A 98 3.77 8.83 7.51
N SER A 99 4.47 8.25 6.52
CA SER A 99 4.62 8.86 5.21
C SER A 99 4.85 7.82 4.12
N TYR A 100 3.91 7.72 3.19
CA TYR A 100 4.00 6.85 2.03
C TYR A 100 3.72 7.61 0.75
N VAL A 101 4.39 7.20 -0.32
CA VAL A 101 4.13 7.69 -1.67
C VAL A 101 3.78 6.50 -2.55
N ILE A 102 2.73 6.65 -3.36
CA ILE A 102 2.29 5.64 -4.32
C ILE A 102 2.37 6.27 -5.71
N ARG A 103 2.98 5.55 -6.67
CA ARG A 103 2.83 5.86 -8.10
C ARG A 103 2.02 4.76 -8.74
N THR A 104 0.85 5.10 -9.24
CA THR A 104 -0.07 4.14 -9.86
C THR A 104 0.42 3.72 -11.23
N ASP A 105 -0.21 2.68 -11.75
CA ASP A 105 0.03 2.11 -13.07
C ASP A 105 -0.17 3.12 -14.23
N ASN A 106 -1.04 4.12 -14.03
CA ASN A 106 -1.22 5.23 -14.96
C ASN A 106 -0.46 6.52 -14.56
N ASN A 107 0.64 6.38 -13.81
CA ASN A 107 1.56 7.44 -13.38
C ASN A 107 0.93 8.55 -12.51
N LYS A 108 -0.16 8.24 -11.79
CA LYS A 108 -0.72 9.15 -10.79
C LYS A 108 0.08 9.04 -9.51
N VAL A 109 0.34 10.18 -8.86
CA VAL A 109 1.07 10.20 -7.59
C VAL A 109 0.07 10.43 -6.47
N ILE A 110 0.09 9.52 -5.51
CA ILE A 110 -0.72 9.58 -4.29
C ILE A 110 0.24 9.67 -3.10
N VAL A 111 -0.12 10.45 -2.10
CA VAL A 111 0.61 10.50 -0.82
C VAL A 111 -0.34 10.09 0.29
N MET A 112 0.11 9.25 1.21
CA MET A 112 -0.59 8.90 2.45
C MET A 112 0.13 9.59 3.61
N ASP A 113 -0.57 10.50 4.29
CA ASP A 113 -0.02 11.38 5.32
C ASP A 113 1.22 12.13 4.81
N GLY A 114 2.17 12.51 5.65
CA GLY A 114 3.32 13.30 5.24
C GLY A 114 4.49 13.23 6.20
N GLY A 115 4.37 12.55 7.34
CA GLY A 115 5.37 12.59 8.39
C GLY A 115 5.37 13.90 9.16
N VAL A 116 6.41 14.07 9.97
CA VAL A 116 6.66 15.28 10.76
C VAL A 116 7.13 16.45 9.90
N LYS A 117 7.01 17.67 10.42
CA LYS A 117 7.44 18.90 9.72
C LYS A 117 8.94 18.92 9.41
N GLU A 118 9.76 18.31 10.25
CA GLU A 118 11.23 18.27 10.12
C GLU A 118 11.66 17.51 8.86
N GLU A 119 10.81 16.61 8.36
CA GLU A 119 11.07 15.78 7.18
C GLU A 119 10.54 16.41 5.89
N GLU A 120 10.03 17.65 5.93
CA GLU A 120 9.40 18.30 4.76
C GLU A 120 10.33 18.37 3.54
N ASN A 121 11.63 18.61 3.74
CA ASN A 121 12.57 18.75 2.64
C ASN A 121 12.84 17.41 1.95
N TYR A 122 12.83 16.31 2.71
CA TYR A 122 12.95 14.97 2.16
C TYR A 122 11.73 14.64 1.29
N LEU A 123 10.52 14.85 1.81
CA LEU A 123 9.28 14.62 1.08
C LEU A 123 9.19 15.49 -0.19
N ARG A 124 9.56 16.78 -0.11
CA ARG A 124 9.63 17.67 -1.28
C ARG A 124 10.61 17.15 -2.33
N GLY A 125 11.80 16.72 -1.92
CA GLY A 125 12.80 16.15 -2.84
C GLY A 125 12.29 14.88 -3.52
N PHE A 126 11.60 14.02 -2.76
CA PHE A 126 10.98 12.80 -3.28
C PHE A 126 9.89 13.10 -4.31
N LEU A 127 8.98 14.02 -4.00
CA LEU A 127 7.91 14.46 -4.90
C LEU A 127 8.46 15.18 -6.14
N ALA A 128 9.57 15.92 -6.01
CA ALA A 128 10.23 16.55 -7.15
C ALA A 128 10.76 15.52 -8.16
N ALA A 129 11.30 14.40 -7.68
CA ALA A 129 11.73 13.29 -8.54
C ALA A 129 10.54 12.62 -9.27
N LEU A 130 9.32 12.78 -8.76
CA LEU A 130 8.08 12.29 -9.36
C LEU A 130 7.31 13.37 -10.15
N GLY A 131 7.88 14.56 -10.32
CA GLY A 131 7.31 15.62 -11.15
C GLY A 131 6.44 16.64 -10.42
N ASN A 132 6.49 16.71 -9.08
CA ASN A 132 5.84 17.74 -8.25
C ASN A 132 4.31 17.85 -8.39
N VAL A 133 3.63 16.84 -8.92
CA VAL A 133 2.18 16.80 -9.01
C VAL A 133 1.69 15.64 -8.16
N VAL A 134 0.92 15.94 -7.11
CA VAL A 134 0.19 14.96 -6.30
C VAL A 134 -1.26 14.96 -6.75
N ASP A 135 -1.72 13.85 -7.31
CA ASP A 135 -3.08 13.70 -7.81
C ASP A 135 -4.09 13.52 -6.67
N CYS A 136 -3.72 12.84 -5.58
CA CYS A 136 -4.53 12.76 -4.37
C CYS A 136 -3.64 12.62 -3.15
N TRP A 137 -3.92 13.40 -2.11
CA TRP A 137 -3.23 13.28 -0.82
C TRP A 137 -4.23 12.80 0.22
N PHE A 138 -4.03 11.63 0.78
CA PHE A 138 -4.86 11.11 1.87
C PHE A 138 -4.30 11.57 3.21
N VAL A 139 -5.17 12.11 4.06
CA VAL A 139 -4.84 12.45 5.46
C VAL A 139 -5.68 11.56 6.36
N THR A 140 -5.00 10.77 7.18
CA THR A 140 -5.63 9.75 8.02
C THR A 140 -6.26 10.39 9.26
N HIS A 141 -5.51 11.23 9.96
CA HIS A 141 -5.98 12.04 11.09
C HIS A 141 -4.99 13.21 11.34
N PRO A 142 -5.35 14.23 12.13
CA PRO A 142 -4.57 15.45 12.22
C PRO A 142 -3.56 15.46 13.38
N HIS A 143 -2.80 14.37 13.58
CA HIS A 143 -1.60 14.43 14.45
C HIS A 143 -0.38 14.99 13.71
N PRO A 144 0.55 15.68 14.41
CA PRO A 144 1.67 16.40 13.79
C PRO A 144 2.63 15.52 12.99
N ASP A 145 2.77 14.26 13.35
CA ASP A 145 3.61 13.27 12.69
C ASP A 145 2.94 12.58 11.49
N HIS A 146 1.69 12.95 11.21
CA HIS A 146 0.97 12.62 9.98
C HIS A 146 0.85 13.83 9.05
N ILE A 147 0.50 15.01 9.59
CA ILE A 147 0.20 16.21 8.78
C ILE A 147 1.32 17.25 8.74
N GLY A 148 2.43 17.03 9.46
CA GLY A 148 3.45 18.05 9.70
C GLY A 148 4.07 18.58 8.41
N ALA A 149 4.62 17.70 7.59
CA ALA A 149 5.20 18.11 6.30
C ALA A 149 4.15 18.66 5.33
N LEU A 150 2.96 18.05 5.28
CA LEU A 150 1.86 18.53 4.44
C LEU A 150 1.46 19.95 4.81
N THR A 151 1.38 20.28 6.09
CA THR A 151 1.06 21.63 6.56
C THR A 151 2.06 22.65 6.04
N GLN A 152 3.37 22.35 6.13
CA GLN A 152 4.42 23.21 5.57
C GLN A 152 4.34 23.34 4.03
N ILE A 153 3.96 22.26 3.33
CA ILE A 153 3.75 22.27 1.88
C ILE A 153 2.53 23.12 1.51
N LEU A 154 1.43 23.06 2.26
CA LEU A 154 0.24 23.87 2.00
C LEU A 154 0.50 25.36 2.25
N GLU A 155 1.28 25.70 3.28
CA GLU A 155 1.68 27.08 3.57
C GLU A 155 2.67 27.64 2.55
N ASN A 156 3.57 26.81 2.05
CA ASN A 156 4.56 27.17 1.04
C ASN A 156 4.77 26.02 0.04
N PRO A 157 4.02 26.00 -1.08
CA PRO A 157 4.05 24.87 -2.01
C PRO A 157 5.40 24.63 -2.69
N LYS A 158 6.22 25.69 -2.88
CA LYS A 158 7.53 25.60 -3.56
C LYS A 158 7.49 24.81 -4.89
N GLY A 159 6.43 25.01 -5.68
CA GLY A 159 6.23 24.35 -6.98
C GLY A 159 5.46 23.02 -6.95
N ILE A 160 5.16 22.48 -5.77
CA ILE A 160 4.29 21.30 -5.64
C ILE A 160 2.84 21.69 -5.94
N THR A 161 2.18 20.91 -6.78
CA THR A 161 0.73 21.01 -7.06
C THR A 161 0.00 19.84 -6.45
N ILE A 162 -0.98 20.10 -5.58
CA ILE A 162 -1.87 19.08 -5.01
C ILE A 162 -3.26 19.26 -5.63
N ARG A 163 -3.79 18.24 -6.30
CA ARG A 163 -5.09 18.34 -6.99
C ARG A 163 -6.27 18.22 -6.03
N GLU A 164 -6.21 17.25 -5.13
CA GLU A 164 -7.22 17.05 -4.09
C GLU A 164 -6.61 16.42 -2.83
N ILE A 165 -7.19 16.75 -1.68
CA ILE A 165 -6.90 16.11 -0.40
C ILE A 165 -8.14 15.31 0.00
N CYS A 166 -7.95 14.02 0.29
CA CYS A 166 -8.99 13.13 0.79
C CYS A 166 -8.81 12.89 2.29
N GLN A 167 -9.80 13.27 3.08
CA GLN A 167 -9.71 13.24 4.56
C GLN A 167 -11.10 13.12 5.17
N SER A 168 -11.17 12.72 6.44
CA SER A 168 -12.38 12.87 7.25
C SER A 168 -12.22 14.08 8.16
N THR A 169 -12.91 15.18 7.83
CA THR A 169 -12.71 16.46 8.54
C THR A 169 -13.28 16.36 9.95
N PHE A 170 -12.47 16.60 10.98
CA PHE A 170 -12.91 16.51 12.37
C PHE A 170 -13.91 17.63 12.71
N SER A 171 -14.90 17.29 13.54
CA SER A 171 -15.79 18.27 14.16
C SER A 171 -15.05 19.10 15.20
N ASP A 172 -15.59 20.28 15.57
CA ASP A 172 -15.03 21.06 16.67
C ASP A 172 -15.07 20.26 17.99
N ASP A 173 -16.13 19.48 18.22
CA ASP A 173 -16.26 18.60 19.39
C ASP A 173 -15.15 17.54 19.44
N LEU A 174 -14.84 16.90 18.31
CA LEU A 174 -13.76 15.91 18.24
C LEU A 174 -12.40 16.57 18.46
N LEU A 175 -12.17 17.75 17.86
CA LEU A 175 -10.95 18.53 18.08
C LEU A 175 -10.74 18.91 19.56
N ASP A 176 -11.83 19.15 20.29
CA ASP A 176 -11.79 19.48 21.71
C ASP A 176 -11.42 18.29 22.61
N MET A 177 -11.48 17.05 22.09
CA MET A 177 -11.15 15.86 22.88
C MET A 177 -9.64 15.65 23.08
N GLU A 178 -8.78 16.26 22.24
CA GLU A 178 -7.32 16.22 22.41
C GLU A 178 -6.70 17.63 22.39
N PRO A 179 -6.76 18.37 23.52
CA PRO A 179 -6.32 19.76 23.58
C PRO A 179 -4.83 19.95 23.24
N ASP A 180 -3.99 18.95 23.52
CA ASP A 180 -2.53 18.99 23.28
C ASP A 180 -2.17 19.02 21.78
N TYR A 181 -3.06 18.52 20.92
CA TYR A 181 -2.86 18.44 19.46
C TYR A 181 -3.82 19.33 18.66
N LYS A 182 -4.80 19.95 19.33
CA LYS A 182 -5.82 20.79 18.72
C LYS A 182 -5.23 21.97 17.94
N GLU A 183 -4.22 22.65 18.47
CA GLU A 183 -3.64 23.83 17.81
C GLU A 183 -2.99 23.47 16.46
N GLN A 184 -2.29 22.35 16.42
CA GLN A 184 -1.63 21.81 15.24
C GLN A 184 -2.66 21.37 14.19
N ALA A 185 -3.73 20.68 14.62
CA ALA A 185 -4.84 20.31 13.75
C ALA A 185 -5.54 21.55 13.15
N ILE A 186 -5.82 22.57 13.97
CA ILE A 186 -6.40 23.85 13.50
C ILE A 186 -5.47 24.55 12.51
N THR A 187 -4.16 24.53 12.76
CA THR A 187 -3.16 25.14 11.88
C THR A 187 -3.18 24.46 10.51
N TYR A 188 -3.20 23.12 10.48
CA TYR A 188 -3.39 22.36 9.26
C TYR A 188 -4.68 22.72 8.53
N TYR A 189 -5.85 22.71 9.20
CA TYR A 189 -7.11 23.04 8.54
C TYR A 189 -7.16 24.48 8.00
N LYS A 190 -6.51 25.43 8.67
CA LYS A 190 -6.34 26.81 8.18
C LYS A 190 -5.45 26.85 6.93
N ALA A 191 -4.31 26.17 6.94
CA ALA A 191 -3.41 26.07 5.78
C ALA A 191 -4.12 25.41 4.59
N PHE A 192 -4.82 24.30 4.83
CA PHE A 192 -5.64 23.60 3.85
C PHE A 192 -6.70 24.52 3.24
N LYS A 193 -7.52 25.18 4.06
CA LYS A 193 -8.55 26.12 3.56
C LYS A 193 -7.95 27.26 2.75
N LYS A 194 -6.81 27.81 3.19
CA LYS A 194 -6.11 28.91 2.48
C LYS A 194 -5.51 28.46 1.15
N SER A 195 -5.06 27.20 1.05
CA SER A 195 -4.46 26.66 -0.17
C SER A 195 -5.43 26.60 -1.37
N GLY A 196 -6.74 26.52 -1.11
CA GLY A 196 -7.76 26.33 -2.15
C GLY A 196 -7.76 24.94 -2.79
N VAL A 197 -6.96 23.99 -2.27
CA VAL A 197 -6.98 22.60 -2.72
C VAL A 197 -8.36 22.00 -2.47
N LYS A 198 -8.84 21.21 -3.43
CA LYS A 198 -10.16 20.58 -3.35
C LYS A 198 -10.20 19.60 -2.17
N ASN A 199 -11.21 19.77 -1.31
CA ASN A 199 -11.53 18.77 -0.29
C ASN A 199 -12.31 17.62 -0.91
N LYS A 200 -11.86 16.40 -0.66
CA LYS A 200 -12.63 15.17 -0.86
C LYS A 200 -12.95 14.60 0.51
N GLU A 201 -14.15 14.88 1.02
CA GLU A 201 -14.58 14.31 2.30
C GLU A 201 -14.74 12.80 2.16
N ALA A 202 -13.97 12.05 2.96
CA ALA A 202 -13.98 10.61 2.98
C ALA A 202 -15.28 10.10 3.63
N THR A 203 -15.92 9.13 2.97
CA THR A 203 -17.11 8.44 3.50
C THR A 203 -16.87 6.93 3.53
N PRO A 204 -17.51 6.19 4.45
CA PRO A 204 -17.35 4.74 4.53
C PRO A 204 -17.75 4.06 3.21
N GLY A 205 -16.89 3.19 2.70
CA GLY A 205 -17.10 2.47 1.44
C GLY A 205 -16.79 3.28 0.17
N MET A 206 -16.39 4.54 0.31
CA MET A 206 -15.95 5.35 -0.83
C MET A 206 -14.76 4.70 -1.54
N VAL A 207 -14.79 4.69 -2.87
CA VAL A 207 -13.71 4.17 -3.71
C VAL A 207 -13.21 5.26 -4.65
N LEU A 208 -11.90 5.51 -4.66
CA LEU A 208 -11.22 6.32 -5.67
C LEU A 208 -10.37 5.42 -6.55
N ASN A 209 -10.54 5.52 -7.87
CA ASN A 209 -9.78 4.71 -8.83
C ASN A 209 -8.81 5.57 -9.64
N PHE A 210 -7.58 5.10 -9.76
CA PHE A 210 -6.47 5.72 -10.48
C PHE A 210 -5.83 4.65 -11.38
N GLY A 211 -6.34 4.51 -12.61
CA GLY A 211 -5.97 3.37 -13.44
C GLY A 211 -6.56 2.09 -12.86
N ASN A 212 -5.72 1.06 -12.72
CA ASN A 212 -6.08 -0.19 -12.05
C ASN A 212 -5.95 -0.11 -10.52
N THR A 213 -5.38 0.97 -9.99
CA THR A 213 -5.22 1.18 -8.54
C THR A 213 -6.50 1.71 -7.92
N SER A 214 -7.03 1.00 -6.92
CA SER A 214 -8.23 1.35 -6.17
C SER A 214 -7.86 1.71 -4.73
N MET A 215 -8.36 2.85 -4.24
CA MET A 215 -8.22 3.33 -2.88
C MET A 215 -9.61 3.32 -2.22
N LYS A 216 -9.89 2.33 -1.37
CA LYS A 216 -11.19 2.18 -0.70
C LYS A 216 -11.11 2.60 0.77
N ILE A 217 -12.04 3.45 1.19
CA ILE A 217 -12.16 3.93 2.56
C ILE A 217 -12.99 2.94 3.38
N LEU A 218 -12.43 2.39 4.44
CA LEU A 218 -13.08 1.43 5.34
C LEU A 218 -13.46 2.04 6.68
N GLY A 219 -12.60 2.92 7.21
CA GLY A 219 -12.80 3.66 8.45
C GLY A 219 -12.72 5.15 8.22
N ILE A 220 -13.41 5.93 9.05
CA ILE A 220 -13.37 7.40 9.09
C ILE A 220 -13.41 7.85 10.55
N LYS A 221 -13.50 9.16 10.80
CA LYS A 221 -13.64 9.73 12.14
C LYS A 221 -14.77 9.09 12.95
N ASN A 222 -14.54 8.91 14.25
CA ASN A 222 -15.49 8.33 15.19
C ASN A 222 -15.84 9.36 16.28
N GLU A 223 -16.94 10.08 16.07
CA GLU A 223 -17.44 11.12 16.99
C GLU A 223 -17.86 10.55 18.37
N GLU A 224 -18.01 9.23 18.47
CA GLU A 224 -18.47 8.52 19.66
C GLU A 224 -17.36 7.89 20.51
N ILE A 225 -16.15 7.68 19.96
CA ILE A 225 -15.03 7.08 20.69
C ILE A 225 -14.33 8.19 21.50
N ARG A 226 -14.04 7.93 22.76
CA ARG A 226 -13.42 8.91 23.69
C ARG A 226 -12.00 8.55 24.09
N GLU A 227 -11.65 7.27 24.03
CA GLU A 227 -10.29 6.80 24.28
C GLU A 227 -9.44 7.09 23.03
N ASN A 228 -8.28 7.75 23.21
CA ASN A 228 -7.36 8.11 22.13
C ASN A 228 -8.07 8.59 20.84
N PRO A 229 -8.93 9.62 20.93
CA PRO A 229 -10.00 9.84 19.96
C PRO A 229 -9.54 10.30 18.57
N TYR A 230 -8.39 10.96 18.43
CA TYR A 230 -7.84 11.30 17.10
C TYR A 230 -7.36 10.05 16.37
N ASN A 231 -6.58 9.23 17.06
CA ASN A 231 -6.04 7.96 16.55
C ASN A 231 -7.16 6.98 16.19
N ASN A 232 -8.13 6.81 17.09
CA ASN A 232 -9.34 6.04 16.83
C ASN A 232 -10.27 6.70 15.78
N SER A 233 -9.94 7.87 15.27
CA SER A 233 -10.64 8.54 14.16
C SER A 233 -9.84 8.52 12.85
N SER A 234 -8.78 7.72 12.78
CA SER A 234 -8.00 7.47 11.57
C SER A 234 -8.87 7.00 10.40
N VAL A 235 -8.65 7.59 9.23
CA VAL A 235 -9.16 7.07 7.97
C VAL A 235 -8.39 5.79 7.62
N VAL A 236 -9.08 4.64 7.67
CA VAL A 236 -8.51 3.35 7.27
C VAL A 236 -8.74 3.11 5.80
N ILE A 237 -7.66 2.83 5.06
CA ILE A 237 -7.68 2.78 3.60
C ILE A 237 -7.12 1.45 3.12
N ARG A 238 -7.85 0.80 2.21
CA ARG A 238 -7.35 -0.34 1.44
C ARG A 238 -6.94 0.13 0.05
N ALA A 239 -5.65 0.08 -0.24
CA ALA A 239 -5.12 0.26 -1.58
C ALA A 239 -5.00 -1.11 -2.27
N SER A 240 -5.44 -1.25 -3.52
CA SER A 240 -5.27 -2.52 -4.24
C SER A 240 -5.29 -2.36 -5.75
N ASP A 241 -4.62 -3.28 -6.43
CA ASP A 241 -4.67 -3.49 -7.87
C ASP A 241 -4.79 -5.00 -8.17
N PRO A 242 -4.76 -5.45 -9.44
CA PRO A 242 -4.84 -6.87 -9.79
C PRO A 242 -3.65 -7.75 -9.32
N VAL A 243 -2.63 -7.17 -8.71
CA VAL A 243 -1.37 -7.82 -8.31
C VAL A 243 -1.21 -7.88 -6.80
N LYS A 244 -1.52 -6.80 -6.09
CA LYS A 244 -1.33 -6.67 -4.64
C LYS A 244 -2.31 -5.71 -3.97
N SER A 245 -2.35 -5.80 -2.65
CA SER A 245 -3.17 -4.98 -1.77
C SER A 245 -2.46 -4.59 -0.48
N VAL A 246 -2.74 -3.39 0.00
CA VAL A 246 -2.15 -2.82 1.21
C VAL A 246 -3.27 -2.27 2.09
N LEU A 247 -3.30 -2.64 3.35
CA LEU A 247 -4.20 -2.06 4.35
C LEU A 247 -3.44 -1.03 5.19
N PHE A 248 -3.78 0.24 5.03
CA PHE A 248 -3.26 1.35 5.82
C PHE A 248 -4.18 1.57 7.03
N LEU A 249 -3.69 1.18 8.21
CA LEU A 249 -4.39 1.37 9.48
C LEU A 249 -4.12 2.74 10.11
N ALA A 250 -3.10 3.48 9.64
CA ALA A 250 -2.61 4.68 10.32
C ALA A 250 -2.41 4.41 11.82
N ASP A 251 -3.07 5.18 12.68
CA ASP A 251 -2.94 5.05 14.14
C ASP A 251 -4.19 4.47 14.79
N THR A 252 -5.01 3.76 14.01
CA THR A 252 -6.24 3.12 14.50
C THR A 252 -5.99 2.34 15.79
N GLY A 253 -6.62 2.79 16.87
CA GLY A 253 -6.55 2.17 18.18
C GLY A 253 -7.42 0.93 18.29
N LYS A 254 -7.45 0.34 19.50
CA LYS A 254 -8.20 -0.89 19.79
C LYS A 254 -9.68 -0.75 19.46
N GLU A 255 -10.34 0.32 19.91
CA GLU A 255 -11.78 0.52 19.79
C GLU A 255 -12.22 0.62 18.33
N ALA A 256 -11.51 1.42 17.54
CA ALA A 256 -11.80 1.55 16.11
C ALA A 256 -11.43 0.29 15.33
N GLY A 257 -10.34 -0.40 15.70
CA GLY A 257 -9.97 -1.70 15.14
C GLY A 257 -11.04 -2.76 15.38
N ASP A 258 -11.54 -2.88 16.61
CA ASP A 258 -12.61 -3.81 16.96
C ASP A 258 -13.92 -3.45 16.24
N LYS A 259 -14.22 -2.16 16.06
CA LYS A 259 -15.36 -1.69 15.25
C LYS A 259 -15.23 -2.11 13.78
N LEU A 260 -14.03 -2.09 13.21
CA LEU A 260 -13.78 -2.57 11.84
C LEU A 260 -13.99 -4.08 11.70
N LEU A 261 -13.46 -4.88 12.64
CA LEU A 261 -13.63 -6.35 12.64
C LEU A 261 -15.09 -6.78 12.75
N ASN A 262 -15.89 -6.01 13.49
CA ASN A 262 -17.32 -6.27 13.68
C ASN A 262 -18.21 -5.47 12.71
N GLY A 263 -17.60 -4.74 11.78
CA GLY A 263 -18.26 -3.77 10.93
C GLY A 263 -18.60 -4.27 9.53
N LEU A 264 -19.10 -3.34 8.71
CA LEU A 264 -19.57 -3.59 7.34
C LEU A 264 -18.48 -4.13 6.41
N PHE A 265 -17.23 -3.74 6.63
CA PHE A 265 -16.12 -4.04 5.71
C PHE A 265 -15.15 -5.10 6.24
N LYS A 266 -15.56 -5.89 7.24
CA LYS A 266 -14.71 -6.93 7.84
C LYS A 266 -14.11 -7.89 6.80
N ASP A 267 -14.90 -8.26 5.77
CA ASP A 267 -14.52 -9.22 4.74
C ASP A 267 -13.56 -8.60 3.69
N GLU A 268 -13.22 -7.31 3.85
CA GLU A 268 -12.29 -6.58 2.99
C GLU A 268 -10.97 -6.25 3.69
N LEU A 269 -10.80 -6.64 4.96
CA LEU A 269 -9.59 -6.35 5.72
C LEU A 269 -8.39 -7.20 5.28
N ASP A 270 -8.62 -8.39 4.72
CA ASP A 270 -7.55 -9.23 4.17
C ASP A 270 -6.76 -8.48 3.08
N CYS A 271 -5.43 -8.55 3.19
CA CYS A 271 -4.49 -7.83 2.33
C CYS A 271 -3.19 -8.60 2.12
N ASP A 272 -2.30 -8.08 1.28
CA ASP A 272 -0.95 -8.65 1.09
C ASP A 272 0.02 -8.02 2.11
N TYR A 273 -0.02 -6.69 2.21
CA TYR A 273 0.77 -5.89 3.14
C TYR A 273 -0.13 -5.17 4.13
N ILE A 274 0.25 -5.17 5.41
CA ILE A 274 -0.43 -4.40 6.44
C ILE A 274 0.50 -3.34 7.01
N GLN A 275 0.02 -2.10 7.10
CA GLN A 275 0.69 -1.07 7.88
C GLN A 275 0.45 -1.36 9.37
N MET A 276 1.53 -1.48 10.14
CA MET A 276 1.43 -1.64 11.59
C MET A 276 0.78 -0.39 12.17
N SER A 277 -0.25 -0.60 13.00
CA SER A 277 -1.09 0.48 13.49
C SER A 277 -0.37 1.25 14.59
N HIS A 278 -0.48 2.57 14.58
CA HIS A 278 0.08 3.46 15.60
C HIS A 278 1.57 3.18 15.77
N HIS A 279 2.29 3.13 14.64
CA HIS A 279 3.71 2.82 14.57
C HIS A 279 4.09 1.46 15.18
N GLY A 280 3.14 0.54 15.26
CA GLY A 280 3.30 -0.79 15.85
C GLY A 280 3.19 -0.82 17.36
N GLN A 281 2.74 0.25 18.02
CA GLN A 281 2.62 0.35 19.47
C GLN A 281 1.24 0.90 19.87
N GLN A 282 0.58 0.28 20.85
CA GLN A 282 -0.75 0.74 21.34
C GLN A 282 -1.78 1.01 20.22
N GLY A 283 -1.73 0.25 19.13
CA GLY A 283 -2.68 0.33 18.02
C GLY A 283 -3.87 -0.60 18.20
N VAL A 284 -4.31 -1.22 17.10
CA VAL A 284 -5.36 -2.24 17.10
C VAL A 284 -5.04 -3.42 18.03
N SER A 285 -6.07 -4.18 18.42
CA SER A 285 -5.91 -5.37 19.25
C SER A 285 -5.02 -6.43 18.58
N MET A 286 -4.33 -7.26 19.37
CA MET A 286 -3.60 -8.42 18.80
C MET A 286 -4.55 -9.41 18.10
N ASP A 287 -5.80 -9.49 18.57
CA ASP A 287 -6.84 -10.30 17.90
C ASP A 287 -7.21 -9.75 16.52
N PHE A 288 -7.06 -8.45 16.28
CA PHE A 288 -7.13 -7.89 14.93
C PHE A 288 -6.08 -8.53 14.02
N TYR A 289 -4.82 -8.53 14.45
CA TYR A 289 -3.73 -9.15 13.68
C TYR A 289 -3.90 -10.66 13.52
N ARG A 290 -4.51 -11.35 14.49
CA ARG A 290 -4.81 -12.79 14.38
C ARG A 290 -6.00 -13.08 13.46
N THR A 291 -6.88 -12.12 13.25
CA THR A 291 -8.11 -12.29 12.45
C THR A 291 -7.88 -11.94 10.98
N VAL A 292 -7.19 -10.83 10.72
CA VAL A 292 -6.92 -10.35 9.36
C VAL A 292 -5.77 -11.15 8.75
N LYS A 293 -5.95 -11.63 7.51
CA LYS A 293 -4.89 -12.33 6.77
C LYS A 293 -4.03 -11.34 6.02
N PHE A 294 -2.72 -11.43 6.25
CA PHE A 294 -1.69 -10.70 5.53
C PHE A 294 -0.40 -11.52 5.48
N HIS A 295 0.55 -11.15 4.62
CA HIS A 295 1.83 -11.87 4.51
C HIS A 295 3.06 -10.99 4.76
N ALA A 296 2.91 -9.66 4.80
CA ALA A 296 3.99 -8.72 5.05
C ALA A 296 3.57 -7.51 5.89
N CYS A 297 4.50 -6.96 6.67
CA CYS A 297 4.27 -5.79 7.53
C CYS A 297 5.08 -4.57 7.08
N LEU A 298 4.44 -3.40 7.11
CA LEU A 298 5.07 -2.09 6.98
C LEU A 298 5.09 -1.43 8.35
N TRP A 299 6.28 -1.20 8.90
CA TRP A 299 6.48 -0.60 10.22
C TRP A 299 6.88 0.87 10.06
N PRO A 300 5.95 1.83 10.13
CA PRO A 300 6.25 3.27 10.19
C PRO A 300 6.77 3.63 11.60
N THR A 301 7.82 2.93 12.01
CA THR A 301 8.30 2.84 13.38
C THR A 301 9.75 3.31 13.42
N PRO A 302 10.14 4.23 14.31
CA PRO A 302 11.54 4.54 14.57
C PRO A 302 12.19 3.48 15.47
N THR A 303 13.53 3.47 15.50
CA THR A 303 14.29 2.44 16.24
C THR A 303 13.95 2.38 17.73
N TRP A 304 13.74 3.53 18.38
CA TRP A 304 13.47 3.60 19.81
C TRP A 304 12.07 3.06 20.17
N VAL A 305 11.07 3.23 19.29
CA VAL A 305 9.75 2.60 19.45
C VAL A 305 9.84 1.11 19.20
N TYR A 306 10.54 0.69 18.15
CA TYR A 306 10.69 -0.72 17.80
C TYR A 306 11.39 -1.52 18.90
N ASN A 307 12.44 -0.94 19.50
CA ASN A 307 13.19 -1.51 20.60
C ASN A 307 12.54 -1.29 21.96
N ASN A 308 11.45 -0.51 22.04
CA ASN A 308 10.85 -0.04 23.28
C ASN A 308 11.93 0.50 24.26
N ASP A 309 12.75 1.42 23.77
CA ASP A 309 13.91 1.97 24.45
C ASP A 309 13.85 3.49 24.46
N THR A 310 13.49 4.09 25.60
CA THR A 310 13.45 5.55 25.79
C THR A 310 14.73 6.11 26.39
N GLY A 311 15.85 5.40 26.26
CA GLY A 311 17.18 5.77 26.75
C GLY A 311 17.72 4.90 27.89
N ASN A 312 16.98 3.89 28.32
CA ASN A 312 17.36 2.97 29.41
C ASN A 312 17.71 1.56 28.92
N GLY A 313 17.72 1.34 27.60
CA GLY A 313 18.04 0.06 26.97
C GLY A 313 16.82 -0.67 26.40
N PHE A 314 17.08 -1.78 25.73
CA PHE A 314 16.05 -2.58 25.06
C PHE A 314 14.91 -2.98 25.99
N ASN A 315 13.67 -2.74 25.55
CA ASN A 315 12.44 -3.08 26.24
C ASN A 315 12.32 -2.56 27.68
N THR A 316 12.76 -1.32 27.90
CA THR A 316 12.64 -0.62 29.18
C THR A 316 11.58 0.48 29.19
N GLY A 317 11.04 0.84 28.02
CA GLY A 317 9.94 1.79 27.90
C GLY A 317 8.57 1.18 28.23
N HIS A 318 7.53 2.01 28.18
CA HIS A 318 6.14 1.63 28.48
C HIS A 318 5.31 1.32 27.22
N LEU A 319 5.95 1.15 26.06
CA LEU A 319 5.26 0.90 24.80
C LEU A 319 4.86 -0.57 24.68
N LYS A 320 3.83 -0.82 23.86
CA LYS A 320 3.35 -2.18 23.58
C LYS A 320 4.00 -2.82 22.36
N THR A 321 5.03 -2.22 21.77
CA THR A 321 5.65 -2.70 20.53
C THR A 321 6.14 -4.15 20.62
N MET A 322 6.58 -4.59 21.79
CA MET A 322 7.02 -5.98 21.98
C MET A 322 5.87 -6.98 21.82
N GLU A 323 4.69 -6.68 22.35
CA GLU A 323 3.48 -7.52 22.22
C GLU A 323 3.10 -7.66 20.74
N THR A 324 3.15 -6.53 20.00
CA THR A 324 2.94 -6.53 18.55
C THR A 324 3.97 -7.41 17.83
N ARG A 325 5.26 -7.23 18.12
CA ARG A 325 6.36 -8.02 17.51
C ARG A 325 6.22 -9.52 17.79
N GLU A 326 5.86 -9.88 19.01
CA GLU A 326 5.61 -11.27 19.41
C GLU A 326 4.42 -11.85 18.64
N THR A 327 3.32 -11.11 18.53
CA THR A 327 2.14 -11.55 17.76
C THR A 327 2.49 -11.77 16.28
N ILE A 328 3.21 -10.84 15.64
CA ILE A 328 3.65 -11.00 14.24
C ILE A 328 4.57 -12.21 14.07
N LYS A 329 5.43 -12.49 15.04
CA LYS A 329 6.28 -13.69 15.06
C LYS A 329 5.45 -14.97 15.20
N GLU A 330 4.45 -15.00 16.08
CA GLU A 330 3.54 -16.14 16.25
C GLU A 330 2.75 -16.47 14.98
N LEU A 331 2.41 -15.44 14.20
CA LEU A 331 1.75 -15.57 12.90
C LEU A 331 2.69 -16.07 11.77
N ASN A 332 3.98 -16.27 12.07
CA ASN A 332 5.03 -16.66 11.11
C ASN A 332 5.20 -15.67 9.94
N ILE A 333 4.98 -14.38 10.18
CA ILE A 333 5.18 -13.33 9.18
C ILE A 333 6.65 -12.90 9.18
N THR A 334 7.37 -13.34 8.16
CA THR A 334 8.83 -13.08 8.04
C THR A 334 9.17 -11.86 7.20
N GLU A 335 8.26 -11.42 6.33
CA GLU A 335 8.48 -10.27 5.47
C GLU A 335 8.06 -8.99 6.20
N GLN A 336 9.03 -8.15 6.57
CA GLN A 336 8.82 -6.95 7.36
C GLN A 336 9.72 -5.83 6.86
N TYR A 337 9.16 -4.62 6.76
CA TYR A 337 9.85 -3.43 6.27
C TYR A 337 9.78 -2.32 7.30
N PHE A 338 10.90 -1.66 7.58
CA PHE A 338 11.03 -0.71 8.67
C PHE A 338 11.41 0.68 8.15
N SER A 339 10.74 1.73 8.64
CA SER A 339 11.08 3.10 8.24
C SER A 339 12.45 3.55 8.72
N PHE A 340 13.05 2.90 9.72
CA PHE A 340 14.41 3.20 10.14
C PHE A 340 15.50 2.54 9.28
N ASP A 341 15.14 1.58 8.40
CA ASP A 341 16.09 0.83 7.57
C ASP A 341 16.29 1.46 6.17
N GLY A 342 15.79 2.68 5.97
CA GLY A 342 15.85 3.39 4.69
C GLY A 342 14.56 3.28 3.89
N VAL A 343 14.60 3.75 2.65
CA VAL A 343 13.40 3.77 1.80
C VAL A 343 13.07 2.35 1.35
N THR A 344 11.86 1.90 1.68
CA THR A 344 11.35 0.62 1.17
C THR A 344 10.53 0.88 -0.09
N LYS A 345 10.74 0.07 -1.12
CA LYS A 345 10.01 0.12 -2.39
C LYS A 345 9.35 -1.23 -2.66
N ILE A 346 8.04 -1.21 -2.93
CA ILE A 346 7.21 -2.39 -3.22
C ILE A 346 6.61 -2.22 -4.61
N GLU A 347 6.81 -3.21 -5.48
CA GLU A 347 6.37 -3.24 -6.89
C GLU A 347 5.58 -4.48 -7.25
#